data_AF-A0AA37EM07-F1
#
_entry.id   AF-A0AA37EM07-F1
#
_cell.length_a   1.000
_cell.length_b   1.000
_cell.length_c   1.000
_cell.angle_alpha   90.00
_cell.angle_beta   90.00
_cell.angle_gamma   90.00
#
_symmetry.space_group_name_H-M   'P 1'
#
loop_
_entity.id
_entity.type
_entity.pdbx_description
1 polymer ?
#
loop_
_entity_poly.entity_id
_entity_poly.type
_entity_poly.pdbx_seq_one_letter_code
_entity_poly.pdbx_strand_id
1 'polypeptide(L)'
;MRPIDGDYISDALEAELCREGDDLEDRQWAYGYAAGVSFAVRKLAEAPTLTPPNEWVSVEERLPDAEKEVRLFCVTPNGYKYQCQGFYVPPGMRRDDSDYSWDWECCDQYDEDSDDYFVNPGWYESSHNWDEYSAFGIADKVTYWMPLPEPPGKEG
;
A
#
# COMPACT_ATOMS: atom_id res chain seq x y z
N MET A 1 -12.16 -13.66 5.42
CA MET A 1 -11.11 -14.69 5.28
C MET A 1 -9.93 -14.23 6.13
N ARG A 2 -9.37 -15.08 7.01
CA ARG A 2 -8.20 -14.67 7.82
C ARG A 2 -6.96 -14.65 6.92
N PRO A 3 -6.05 -13.66 7.03
CA PRO A 3 -4.75 -13.75 6.40
C PRO A 3 -4.07 -15.05 6.83
N ILE A 4 -3.45 -15.75 5.89
CA ILE A 4 -2.69 -16.97 6.16
C ILE A 4 -1.22 -16.61 6.11
N ASP A 5 -0.51 -16.91 7.19
CA ASP A 5 0.95 -16.82 7.26
C ASP A 5 1.55 -18.07 6.59
N GLY A 6 2.06 -17.89 5.38
CA GLY A 6 2.63 -18.98 4.57
C GLY A 6 3.92 -19.54 5.17
N ASP A 7 4.73 -18.67 5.77
CA ASP A 7 6.02 -19.05 6.38
C ASP A 7 5.76 -19.90 7.63
N TYR A 8 4.83 -19.46 8.49
CA TYR A 8 4.39 -20.24 9.65
C TYR A 8 3.89 -21.64 9.27
N ILE A 9 3.11 -21.77 8.19
CA ILE A 9 2.62 -23.08 7.72
C ILE A 9 3.78 -23.92 7.18
N SER A 10 4.70 -23.32 6.43
CA SER A 10 5.88 -24.02 5.91
C SER A 10 6.72 -24.61 7.05
N ASP A 11 7.06 -23.79 8.05
CA ASP A 11 7.83 -24.20 9.21
C ASP A 11 7.13 -25.30 10.02
N ALA A 12 5.81 -25.19 10.21
CA ALA A 12 5.03 -26.19 10.93
C ALA A 12 5.00 -27.55 10.20
N LEU A 13 4.92 -27.54 8.87
CA LEU A 13 4.93 -28.75 8.04
C LEU A 13 6.31 -29.43 8.04
N GLU A 14 7.39 -28.64 7.96
CA GLU A 14 8.76 -29.16 8.04
C GLU A 14 9.09 -29.75 9.42
N ALA A 15 8.61 -29.11 10.49
CA ALA A 15 8.77 -29.62 11.86
C ALA A 15 8.07 -30.97 12.06
N GLU A 16 6.86 -31.14 11.50
CA GLU A 16 6.12 -32.40 11.59
C GLU A 16 6.79 -33.52 10.78
N LEU A 17 7.38 -33.20 9.62
CA LEU A 17 8.21 -34.15 8.85
C LEU A 17 9.45 -34.64 9.62
N CYS A 18 10.03 -33.78 10.46
CA CYS A 18 11.27 -34.07 11.19
C CYS A 18 11.05 -34.72 12.56
N ARG A 19 9.81 -35.06 12.94
CA ARG A 19 9.54 -35.77 14.20
C ARG A 19 10.10 -37.20 14.14
N GLU A 20 11.22 -37.41 14.85
CA GLU A 20 11.71 -38.74 15.20
C GLU A 20 10.71 -39.41 16.14
N GLY A 21 9.89 -40.33 15.63
CA GLY A 21 8.96 -41.07 16.49
C GLY A 21 7.95 -41.97 15.80
N ASP A 22 7.69 -41.81 14.49
CA ASP A 22 6.72 -42.67 13.84
C ASP A 22 7.39 -43.97 13.37
N ASP A 23 6.94 -45.09 13.94
CA ASP A 23 7.21 -46.43 13.45
C ASP A 23 6.63 -46.56 12.03
N LEU A 24 7.40 -46.07 11.05
CA LEU A 24 7.09 -46.12 9.62
C LEU A 24 7.27 -47.56 9.10
N GLU A 25 6.56 -48.53 9.67
CA GLU A 25 6.61 -49.94 9.25
C GLU A 25 6.11 -50.11 7.80
N ASP A 26 5.28 -49.19 7.30
CA ASP A 26 4.87 -49.10 5.91
C ASP A 26 5.70 -48.05 5.15
N ARG A 27 6.89 -48.47 4.69
CA ARG A 27 7.78 -47.66 3.83
C ARG A 27 7.04 -46.90 2.72
N GLN A 28 6.04 -47.51 2.10
CA GLN A 28 5.28 -46.90 1.01
C GLN A 28 4.41 -45.72 1.47
N TRP A 29 3.82 -45.81 2.67
CA TRP A 29 3.05 -44.72 3.26
C TRP A 29 3.97 -43.57 3.68
N ALA A 30 5.13 -43.90 4.27
CA ALA A 30 6.17 -42.93 4.62
C ALA A 30 6.64 -42.10 3.42
N TYR A 31 6.93 -42.77 2.29
CA TYR A 31 7.35 -42.09 1.07
C TYR A 31 6.25 -41.21 0.49
N GLY A 32 5.00 -41.68 0.49
CA GLY A 32 3.86 -40.90 0.00
C GLY A 32 3.57 -39.66 0.84
N TYR A 33 3.62 -39.81 2.17
CA TYR A 33 3.45 -38.72 3.12
C TYR A 33 4.56 -37.67 2.97
N ALA A 34 5.83 -38.11 2.99
CA ALA A 34 6.97 -37.22 2.83
C ALA A 34 6.97 -36.46 1.49
N ALA A 35 6.62 -37.13 0.40
CA ALA A 35 6.47 -36.50 -0.91
C ALA A 35 5.32 -35.47 -0.93
N GLY A 36 4.20 -35.76 -0.26
CA GLY A 36 3.06 -34.86 -0.15
C GLY A 36 3.39 -33.57 0.61
N VAL A 37 4.06 -33.68 1.75
CA VAL A 37 4.45 -32.50 2.55
C VAL A 37 5.54 -31.69 1.83
N SER A 38 6.54 -32.33 1.25
CA SER A 38 7.56 -31.64 0.44
C SER A 38 6.95 -30.89 -0.75
N PHE A 39 5.95 -31.46 -1.42
CA PHE A 39 5.20 -30.78 -2.46
C PHE A 39 4.45 -29.55 -1.92
N ALA A 40 3.79 -29.66 -0.77
CA ALA A 40 3.06 -28.57 -0.14
C ALA A 40 4.00 -27.41 0.27
N VAL A 41 5.11 -27.70 0.93
CA VAL A 41 6.15 -26.72 1.29
C VAL A 41 6.67 -25.99 0.07
N ARG A 42 7.01 -26.73 -1.00
CA ARG A 42 7.43 -26.10 -2.26
C ARG A 42 6.35 -25.20 -2.84
N LYS A 43 5.09 -25.62 -2.80
CA LYS A 43 3.97 -24.82 -3.31
C LYS A 43 3.70 -23.58 -2.48
N LEU A 44 3.97 -23.60 -1.17
CA LEU A 44 3.94 -22.43 -0.31
C LEU A 44 5.08 -21.47 -0.63
N ALA A 45 6.30 -21.97 -0.85
CA ALA A 45 7.45 -21.16 -1.25
C ALA A 45 7.31 -20.54 -2.65
N GLU A 46 6.62 -21.23 -3.56
CA GLU A 46 6.28 -20.74 -4.91
C GLU A 46 5.02 -19.87 -4.93
N ALA A 47 4.20 -19.93 -3.88
CA ALA A 47 3.00 -19.10 -3.80
C ALA A 47 3.45 -17.64 -3.67
N PRO A 48 2.82 -16.70 -4.40
CA PRO A 48 3.11 -15.30 -4.20
C PRO A 48 2.83 -14.96 -2.73
N THR A 49 3.82 -14.39 -2.04
CA THR A 49 3.57 -13.74 -0.76
C THR A 49 2.51 -12.70 -1.03
N LEU A 50 1.32 -12.88 -0.49
CA LEU A 50 0.34 -11.81 -0.43
C LEU A 50 0.93 -10.80 0.54
N THR A 51 1.80 -9.91 0.06
CA THR A 51 2.03 -8.65 0.75
C THR A 51 0.63 -8.10 0.96
N PRO A 52 0.13 -8.00 2.20
CA PRO A 52 -1.20 -7.48 2.40
C PRO A 52 -1.21 -6.13 1.67
N PRO A 53 -2.19 -5.85 0.78
CA PRO A 53 -2.16 -4.72 -0.15
C PRO A 53 -2.15 -3.33 0.53
N ASN A 54 -1.89 -3.29 1.84
CA ASN A 54 -2.25 -2.29 2.79
C ASN A 54 -1.15 -2.11 3.87
N GLU A 55 0.13 -2.34 3.54
CA GLU A 55 1.22 -2.01 4.46
C GLU A 55 1.54 -0.51 4.41
N TRP A 56 1.82 0.06 5.58
CA TRP A 56 2.23 1.46 5.71
C TRP A 56 3.66 1.64 5.25
N VAL A 57 3.87 2.49 4.25
CA VAL A 57 5.17 2.91 3.73
C VAL A 57 5.55 4.24 4.34
N SER A 58 6.76 4.34 4.89
CA SER A 58 7.29 5.60 5.41
C SER A 58 7.56 6.58 4.26
N VAL A 59 7.18 7.85 4.43
CA VAL A 59 7.48 8.89 3.42
C VAL A 59 8.98 9.13 3.23
N GLU A 60 9.78 8.81 4.25
CA GLU A 60 11.25 8.90 4.21
C GLU A 60 11.88 7.72 3.44
N GLU A 61 11.17 6.60 3.34
CA GLU A 61 11.62 5.44 2.57
C GLU A 61 11.29 5.65 1.08
N ARG A 62 10.04 6.01 0.79
CA ARG A 62 9.56 6.20 -0.58
C ARG A 62 8.28 7.02 -0.62
N LEU A 63 8.16 7.86 -1.65
CA LEU A 63 6.94 8.58 -1.99
C LEU A 63 6.07 7.76 -2.96
N PRO A 64 4.73 7.95 -2.95
CA PRO A 64 3.87 7.37 -3.97
C PRO A 64 4.15 8.01 -5.34
N ASP A 65 3.62 7.41 -6.39
CA ASP A 65 3.63 8.03 -7.72
C ASP A 65 2.85 9.35 -7.67
N ALA A 66 3.21 10.31 -8.52
CA ALA A 66 2.55 11.61 -8.56
C ALA A 66 1.03 11.47 -8.75
N GLU A 67 0.26 12.20 -7.95
CA GLU A 67 -1.23 12.19 -7.95
C GLU A 67 -1.88 10.82 -7.74
N LYS A 68 -1.11 9.80 -7.33
CA LYS A 68 -1.67 8.51 -6.97
C LYS A 68 -2.36 8.59 -5.62
N GLU A 69 -3.66 8.33 -5.62
CA GLU A 69 -4.42 8.33 -4.38
C GLU A 69 -4.01 7.20 -3.44
N VAL A 70 -3.77 7.61 -2.20
CA VAL A 70 -3.31 6.77 -1.10
C VAL A 70 -4.02 7.18 0.18
N ARG A 71 -3.99 6.31 1.18
CA ARG A 71 -4.37 6.70 2.54
C ARG A 71 -3.14 7.22 3.27
N LEU A 72 -3.26 8.40 3.86
CA LEU A 72 -2.20 9.10 4.56
C LEU A 72 -2.30 8.91 6.07
N PHE A 73 -1.16 8.94 6.76
CA PHE A 73 -1.07 9.05 8.21
C PHE A 73 -0.38 10.36 8.60
N CYS A 74 -1.17 11.24 9.18
CA CYS A 74 -0.78 12.61 9.48
C CYS A 74 -0.64 12.82 10.99
N VAL A 75 0.31 13.68 11.37
CA VAL A 75 0.54 14.09 12.75
C VAL A 75 0.56 15.61 12.79
N THR A 76 -0.41 16.17 13.50
CA THR A 76 -0.49 17.62 13.73
C THR A 76 0.67 18.12 14.61
N PRO A 77 0.99 19.42 14.63
CA PRO A 77 2.02 19.99 15.51
C PRO A 77 1.83 19.68 17.00
N ASN A 78 0.59 19.45 17.46
CA ASN A 78 0.29 19.12 18.86
C ASN A 78 0.36 17.61 19.16
N GLY A 79 0.66 16.78 18.16
CA GLY A 79 0.79 15.33 18.29
C GLY A 79 -0.50 14.54 18.06
N TYR A 80 -1.63 15.18 17.76
CA TYR A 80 -2.85 14.47 17.31
C TYR A 80 -2.59 13.77 15.98
N LYS A 81 -3.07 12.53 15.87
CA LYS A 81 -2.84 11.64 14.73
C LYS A 81 -4.16 11.37 14.03
N TYR A 82 -4.15 11.47 12.70
CA TYR A 82 -5.33 11.22 11.89
C TYR A 82 -4.95 10.54 10.57
N GLN A 83 -5.98 10.10 9.84
CA GLN A 83 -5.86 9.54 8.51
C GLN A 83 -6.83 10.25 7.58
N CYS A 84 -6.38 10.50 6.37
CA CYS A 84 -7.20 11.04 5.27
C CYS A 84 -6.80 10.33 3.96
N GLN A 85 -7.61 10.53 2.92
CA GLN A 85 -7.25 10.12 1.56
C GLN A 85 -6.59 11.30 0.88
N GLY A 86 -5.51 11.05 0.14
CA GLY A 86 -4.74 12.12 -0.47
C GLY A 86 -3.65 11.60 -1.39
N PHE A 87 -2.81 12.51 -1.86
CA PHE A 87 -1.77 12.22 -2.85
C PHE A 87 -0.59 13.17 -2.68
N TYR A 88 0.50 12.85 -3.38
CA TYR A 88 1.72 13.65 -3.40
C TYR A 88 1.90 14.33 -4.76
N VAL A 89 2.28 15.61 -4.73
CA VAL A 89 2.64 16.40 -5.91
C VAL A 89 4.15 16.65 -5.89
N PRO A 90 4.91 16.16 -6.88
CA PRO A 90 6.33 16.46 -7.00
C PRO A 90 6.57 17.90 -7.51
N PRO A 91 7.75 18.49 -7.26
CA PRO A 91 8.11 19.78 -7.82
C PRO A 91 8.03 19.80 -9.36
N GLY A 92 7.53 20.90 -9.91
CA GLY A 92 7.47 21.13 -11.36
C GLY A 92 6.22 20.55 -12.04
N MET A 93 5.24 20.06 -11.29
CA MET A 93 3.93 19.72 -11.83
C MET A 93 3.18 20.98 -12.28
N ARG A 94 2.71 21.00 -13.52
CA ARG A 94 1.88 22.07 -14.07
C ARG A 94 0.42 21.81 -13.73
N ARG A 95 -0.35 22.89 -13.57
CA ARG A 95 -1.77 22.80 -13.20
C ARG A 95 -2.57 22.11 -14.29
N ASP A 96 -2.30 22.42 -15.56
CA ASP A 96 -3.02 21.82 -16.68
C ASP A 96 -2.62 20.34 -16.95
N ASP A 97 -1.51 19.88 -16.38
CA ASP A 97 -1.07 18.47 -16.45
C ASP A 97 -1.66 17.60 -15.32
N SER A 98 -2.40 18.19 -14.38
CA SER A 98 -2.95 17.51 -13.20
C SER A 98 -4.38 17.03 -13.41
N ASP A 99 -4.77 15.95 -12.75
CA ASP A 99 -6.15 15.44 -12.75
C ASP A 99 -7.09 16.15 -11.74
N TYR A 100 -6.57 17.05 -10.90
CA TYR A 100 -7.32 17.74 -9.84
C TYR A 100 -7.71 19.19 -10.19
N SER A 101 -8.79 19.67 -9.56
CA SER A 101 -9.18 21.08 -9.57
C SER A 101 -8.52 21.79 -8.38
N TRP A 102 -7.72 22.80 -8.69
CA TRP A 102 -6.87 23.52 -7.74
C TRP A 102 -7.44 24.87 -7.34
N ASP A 103 -7.33 25.19 -6.05
CA ASP A 103 -7.46 26.57 -5.58
C ASP A 103 -6.24 27.39 -6.03
N TRP A 104 -6.43 28.68 -6.33
CA TRP A 104 -5.37 29.58 -6.75
C TRP A 104 -4.26 29.71 -5.68
N GLU A 105 -4.58 29.50 -4.40
CA GLU A 105 -3.60 29.47 -3.31
C GLU A 105 -2.63 28.27 -3.41
N CYS A 106 -3.00 27.22 -4.17
CA CYS A 106 -2.16 26.04 -4.40
C CYS A 106 -1.25 26.17 -5.63
N CYS A 107 -1.29 27.32 -6.33
CA CYS A 107 -0.59 27.57 -7.58
C CYS A 107 0.07 28.96 -7.56
N ASP A 108 1.14 29.13 -6.79
CA ASP A 108 1.73 30.46 -6.55
C ASP A 108 2.72 30.92 -7.63
N GLN A 109 3.31 29.98 -8.36
CA GLN A 109 4.35 30.23 -9.35
C GLN A 109 3.79 30.12 -10.78
N TYR A 110 3.85 31.23 -11.52
CA TYR A 110 3.51 31.28 -12.94
C TYR A 110 4.71 30.94 -13.84
N ASP A 111 4.46 30.20 -14.91
CA ASP A 111 5.42 29.81 -15.94
C ASP A 111 5.11 30.53 -17.26
N GLU A 112 5.81 31.64 -17.53
CA GLU A 112 5.61 32.44 -18.74
C GLU A 112 5.81 31.64 -20.04
N ASP A 113 6.67 30.62 -20.03
CA ASP A 113 6.98 29.81 -21.22
C ASP A 113 5.81 28.89 -21.62
N SER A 114 4.96 28.50 -20.67
CA SER A 114 3.81 27.63 -20.93
C SER A 114 2.46 28.30 -20.78
N ASP A 115 2.41 29.55 -20.30
CA ASP A 115 1.18 30.26 -19.97
C ASP A 115 0.31 29.50 -18.94
N ASP A 116 0.97 28.83 -17.99
CA ASP A 116 0.33 28.03 -16.93
C ASP A 116 0.99 28.29 -15.56
N TYR A 117 0.38 27.77 -14.50
CA TYR A 117 0.92 27.78 -13.14
C TYR A 117 1.47 26.42 -12.74
N PHE A 118 2.51 26.42 -11.92
CA PHE A 118 2.93 25.22 -11.22
C PHE A 118 2.05 24.97 -9.99
N VAL A 119 1.74 23.71 -9.73
CA VAL A 119 1.16 23.27 -8.47
C VAL A 119 2.26 23.25 -7.41
N ASN A 120 1.98 23.82 -6.23
CA ASN A 120 2.93 23.82 -5.13
C ASN A 120 3.26 22.36 -4.74
N PRO A 121 4.54 21.99 -4.60
CA PRO A 121 4.90 20.62 -4.26
C PRO A 121 4.53 20.30 -2.82
N GLY A 122 3.97 19.12 -2.58
CA GLY A 122 3.56 18.72 -1.25
C GLY A 122 2.51 17.62 -1.19
N TRP A 123 1.88 17.51 -0.02
CA TRP A 123 0.81 16.57 0.24
C TRP A 123 -0.54 17.28 0.21
N TYR A 124 -1.52 16.62 -0.41
CA TYR A 124 -2.86 17.15 -0.57
C TYR A 124 -3.89 16.10 -0.14
N GLU A 125 -4.93 16.55 0.58
CA GLU A 125 -6.12 15.75 0.86
C GLU A 125 -7.07 15.83 -0.33
N SER A 126 -7.56 14.67 -0.79
CA SER A 126 -8.49 14.56 -1.90
C SER A 126 -9.94 14.68 -1.42
N SER A 127 -10.75 15.49 -2.08
CA SER A 127 -12.19 15.58 -1.87
C SER A 127 -12.95 15.29 -3.16
N HIS A 128 -13.77 14.24 -3.14
CA HIS A 128 -14.53 13.77 -4.30
C HIS A 128 -16.01 14.17 -4.29
N ASN A 129 -16.50 14.72 -3.18
CA ASN A 129 -17.92 15.02 -2.98
C ASN A 129 -18.25 16.51 -3.01
N TRP A 130 -17.27 17.34 -3.40
CA TRP A 130 -17.40 18.79 -3.55
C TRP A 130 -17.21 19.19 -5.02
N ASP A 131 -17.75 20.34 -5.44
CA ASP A 131 -17.85 20.72 -6.85
C ASP A 131 -16.77 21.70 -7.35
N GLU A 132 -16.24 22.58 -6.50
CA GLU A 132 -15.29 23.63 -6.93
C GLU A 132 -13.82 23.18 -6.87
N TYR A 133 -13.39 22.52 -5.80
CA TYR A 133 -12.00 22.11 -5.56
C TYR A 133 -11.94 20.69 -5.03
N SER A 134 -10.99 19.91 -5.54
CA SER A 134 -10.82 18.50 -5.18
C SER A 134 -9.52 18.21 -4.43
N ALA A 135 -8.67 19.22 -4.20
CA ALA A 135 -7.38 19.09 -3.52
C ALA A 135 -7.17 20.17 -2.45
N PHE A 136 -6.79 19.77 -1.23
CA PHE A 136 -6.53 20.68 -0.11
C PHE A 136 -5.13 20.46 0.47
N GLY A 137 -4.32 21.51 0.54
CA GLY A 137 -2.95 21.42 1.05
C GLY A 137 -2.90 20.94 2.50
N ILE A 138 -2.14 19.87 2.76
CA ILE A 138 -1.93 19.35 4.12
C ILE A 138 -0.77 20.10 4.77
N ALA A 139 -1.08 20.97 5.72
CA ALA A 139 -0.07 21.71 6.49
C ALA A 139 0.58 20.86 7.61
N ASP A 140 -0.06 19.75 8.02
CA ASP A 140 0.45 18.85 9.04
C ASP A 140 1.53 17.90 8.50
N LYS A 141 2.26 17.24 9.41
CA LYS A 141 3.30 16.28 9.00
C LYS A 141 2.67 14.97 8.54
N VAL A 142 2.77 14.67 7.24
CA VAL A 142 2.54 13.31 6.72
C VAL A 142 3.75 12.44 7.07
N THR A 143 3.51 11.26 7.62
CA THR A 143 4.59 10.36 8.10
C THR A 143 4.59 9.01 7.39
N TYR A 144 3.42 8.51 7.01
CA TYR A 144 3.27 7.27 6.28
C TYR A 144 2.15 7.39 5.26
N TRP A 145 2.18 6.53 4.25
CA TRP A 145 1.09 6.32 3.32
C TRP A 145 0.89 4.83 3.08
N MET A 146 -0.28 4.44 2.60
CA MET A 146 -0.56 3.07 2.15
C MET A 146 -1.48 3.12 0.93
N PRO A 147 -1.46 2.12 0.04
CA PRO A 147 -2.44 2.03 -1.05
C PRO A 147 -3.88 2.05 -0.51
N LEU A 148 -4.80 2.58 -1.30
CA LEU A 148 -6.22 2.46 -0.97
C LEU A 148 -6.66 1.00 -1.05
N PRO A 149 -7.55 0.55 -0.14
CA PRO A 149 -8.10 -0.79 -0.22
C PRO A 149 -8.94 -0.93 -1.49
N GLU A 150 -8.94 -2.13 -2.06
CA GLU A 150 -9.83 -2.48 -3.16
C GLU A 150 -11.30 -2.13 -2.82
N PRO A 151 -12.06 -1.60 -3.78
CA PRO A 151 -13.47 -1.29 -3.58
C PRO A 151 -14.27 -2.56 -3.21
N PRO A 152 -15.44 -2.42 -2.56
CA PRO A 152 -16.29 -3.56 -2.29
C PRO A 152 -16.70 -4.22 -3.62
N GLY A 153 -16.43 -5.52 -3.78
CA GLY A 153 -16.67 -6.29 -5.01
C GLY A 153 -18.13 -6.49 -5.42
N LYS A 154 -19.05 -5.69 -4.87
CA LYS A 154 -20.42 -5.55 -5.35
C LYS A 154 -20.61 -4.07 -5.66
N GLU A 155 -20.46 -3.72 -6.93
CA GLU A 155 -21.00 -2.47 -7.45
C GLU A 155 -22.52 -2.50 -7.22
N GLY A 156 -23.05 -1.38 -6.72
CA GLY A 156 -24.47 -1.21 -6.41
C GLY A 156 -25.36 -1.26 -7.64
#